data_AF-A0A1I7Y982-F1
#
_entry.id   AF-A0A1I7Y982-F1
#
_cell.length_a   1.000
_cell.length_b   1.000
_cell.length_c   1.000
_cell.angle_alpha   90.00
_cell.angle_beta   90.00
_cell.angle_gamma   90.00
#
_symmetry.space_group_name_H-M   'P 1'
#
loop_
_entity.id
_entity.type
_entity.pdbx_description
1 polymer ?
#
loop_
_entity_poly.entity_id
_entity_poly.type
_entity_poly.pdbx_seq_one_letter_code
_entity_poly.pdbx_strand_id
1 'polypeptide(L)'
;MYKFRLLRKTAAEKVVVMKLTELDVPAGIRQTVCFTILNGWLYYRISGEETLRKYNLSTGEEKEIHIEGFKRDRFFLSSVHGQIHVFYFNNSDSPGYAAKLEFETSKAEVAKVTREESFGCSSVLPLSQSVLLVGERIFCLENYQFYDDIVHLEDDGRKKTSKPLRLLNDADVRCALAFLCSDIVYYLSTKNVRLVKLNLEDCTMEDVTDNVEDITDVQRIYGAAEIGDAIYLMGEDICNKKTFWKLQINSTGDSESTNGICCGVYLSSFDVPKILPCGHSICESYERELSVENKKKEKKSIFCPFCRRTVVLETDETLPINYSLKSLLEKSTSQDSFVCFTCGEQQRKDNCFYCETCTHTDKKTVLVCGSCACKKHRNHEFEEAKFPSRAAKKKAIVAADTLKIETDEERISPEEIISKRTHEKFETLKTSVESMELKFKSVIEDPNITPIDLENAISELKELDTKARSELKSIEEWKETVLAAIRS
;
A
#
# COMPACT_ATOMS: atom_id res chain seq x y z
N MET A 1 5.74 52.25 15.88
CA MET A 1 6.68 51.34 15.19
C MET A 1 6.87 50.14 16.10
N TYR A 2 6.06 49.09 15.93
CA TYR A 2 6.04 47.92 16.82
C TYR A 2 6.33 46.65 16.01
N LYS A 3 7.29 45.87 16.51
CA LYS A 3 7.86 44.67 15.92
C LYS A 3 7.13 43.46 16.54
N PHE A 4 6.33 42.73 15.76
CA PHE A 4 5.76 41.45 16.19
C PHE A 4 6.74 40.32 15.90
N ARG A 5 7.07 39.55 16.94
CA ARG A 5 7.86 38.31 16.88
C ARG A 5 6.85 37.15 16.94
N LEU A 6 6.62 36.47 15.82
CA LEU A 6 5.89 35.20 15.83
C LEU A 6 6.80 34.11 16.38
N LEU A 7 6.43 33.53 17.53
CA LEU A 7 6.87 32.20 17.93
C LEU A 7 5.76 31.23 17.53
N ARG A 8 5.91 30.57 16.37
CA ARG A 8 5.21 29.31 16.09
C ARG A 8 5.98 28.20 16.81
N LYS A 9 5.37 27.59 17.82
CA LYS A 9 5.69 26.18 18.15
C LYS A 9 5.10 25.36 16.99
N THR A 10 5.92 24.92 16.06
CA THR A 10 5.57 23.80 15.19
C THR A 10 5.43 22.59 16.09
N ALA A 11 4.31 21.87 15.96
CA ALA A 11 4.24 20.51 16.47
C ALA A 11 5.43 19.75 15.86
N ALA A 12 6.16 18.99 16.68
CA ALA A 12 7.26 18.17 16.19
C ALA A 12 6.68 17.17 15.17
N GLU A 13 6.85 17.48 13.90
CA GLU A 13 6.45 16.62 12.80
C GLU A 13 7.26 15.33 12.96
N LYS A 14 6.54 14.22 13.10
CA LYS A 14 7.15 12.92 13.38
C LYS A 14 7.94 12.52 12.14
N VAL A 15 9.25 12.72 12.18
CA VAL A 15 10.17 12.36 11.09
C VAL A 15 9.94 10.89 10.74
N VAL A 16 9.54 10.64 9.49
CA VAL A 16 9.34 9.30 8.97
C VAL A 16 10.71 8.70 8.74
N VAL A 17 11.13 7.77 9.60
CA VAL A 17 12.38 7.06 9.40
C VAL A 17 12.12 5.90 8.45
N MET A 18 12.73 5.93 7.27
CA MET A 18 12.76 4.83 6.30
C MET A 18 13.98 3.96 6.59
N LYS A 19 13.84 2.64 6.46
CA LYS A 19 14.94 1.72 6.74
C LYS A 19 15.39 1.01 5.48
N LEU A 20 16.66 1.11 5.15
CA LEU A 20 17.30 0.34 4.10
C LEU A 20 17.84 -0.98 4.68
N THR A 21 17.66 -2.10 3.98
CA THR A 21 18.16 -3.40 4.45
C THR A 21 18.72 -4.20 3.28
N GLU A 22 19.97 -4.63 3.38
CA GLU A 22 20.58 -5.51 2.37
C GLU A 22 19.83 -6.85 2.33
N LEU A 23 19.53 -7.31 1.11
CA LEU A 23 18.89 -8.60 0.85
C LEU A 23 19.95 -9.65 0.50
N ASP A 24 19.86 -10.79 1.16
CA ASP A 24 20.68 -11.95 0.82
C ASP A 24 20.12 -12.66 -0.42
N VAL A 25 20.57 -12.22 -1.59
CA VAL A 25 20.21 -12.82 -2.88
C VAL A 25 21.38 -13.60 -3.50
N PRO A 26 21.11 -14.69 -4.24
CA PRO A 26 22.14 -15.45 -4.95
C PRO A 26 23.04 -14.58 -5.82
N ALA A 27 24.31 -14.98 -5.96
CA ALA A 27 25.31 -14.22 -6.71
C ALA A 27 24.92 -13.96 -8.18
N GLY A 28 24.14 -14.87 -8.81
CA GLY A 28 23.62 -14.68 -10.16
C GLY A 28 22.68 -13.48 -10.28
N ILE A 29 21.83 -13.25 -9.26
CA ILE A 29 20.90 -12.12 -9.23
C ILE A 29 21.67 -10.79 -9.16
N ARG A 30 22.83 -10.75 -8.52
CA ARG A 30 23.69 -9.55 -8.48
C ARG A 30 24.24 -9.17 -9.85
N GLN A 31 24.21 -10.06 -10.84
CA GLN A 31 24.63 -9.78 -12.23
C GLN A 31 23.48 -9.28 -13.12
N THR A 32 22.32 -9.03 -12.51
CA THR A 32 21.12 -8.55 -13.21
C THR A 32 21.33 -7.19 -13.87
N VAL A 33 20.72 -7.02 -15.05
CA VAL A 33 20.69 -5.74 -15.78
C VAL A 33 19.37 -4.99 -15.60
N CYS A 34 18.27 -5.71 -15.36
CA CYS A 34 16.96 -5.16 -15.09
C CYS A 34 16.14 -6.13 -14.24
N PHE A 35 15.29 -5.59 -13.36
CA PHE A 35 14.40 -6.38 -12.55
C PHE A 35 13.07 -5.65 -12.32
N THR A 36 12.07 -6.42 -11.94
CA THR A 36 10.83 -5.93 -11.35
C THR A 36 10.37 -6.92 -10.29
N ILE A 37 9.45 -6.53 -9.41
CA ILE A 37 8.86 -7.42 -8.42
C ILE A 37 7.36 -7.48 -8.64
N LEU A 38 6.80 -8.68 -8.57
CA LEU A 38 5.36 -8.90 -8.66
C LEU A 38 4.98 -10.10 -7.78
N ASN A 39 4.01 -9.92 -6.89
CA ASN A 39 3.47 -10.98 -6.03
C ASN A 39 4.54 -11.77 -5.24
N GLY A 40 5.56 -11.07 -4.71
CA GLY A 40 6.66 -11.69 -3.94
C GLY A 40 7.74 -12.37 -4.79
N TRP A 41 7.62 -12.35 -6.11
CA TRP A 41 8.62 -12.84 -7.04
C TRP A 41 9.42 -11.69 -7.63
N LEU A 42 10.74 -11.79 -7.54
CA LEU A 42 11.70 -10.95 -8.25
C LEU A 42 11.87 -11.51 -9.66
N TYR A 43 11.39 -10.78 -10.66
CA TYR A 43 11.60 -11.08 -12.07
C TYR A 43 12.83 -10.32 -12.54
N TYR A 44 13.80 -11.03 -13.11
CA TYR A 44 15.08 -10.42 -13.46
C TYR A 44 15.70 -11.08 -14.68
N ARG A 45 16.66 -10.37 -15.25
CA ARG A 45 17.45 -10.84 -16.37
C ARG A 45 18.94 -10.63 -16.12
N ILE A 46 19.73 -11.67 -16.35
CA ILE A 46 21.18 -11.62 -16.27
C ILE A 46 21.76 -11.03 -17.56
N SER A 47 22.81 -10.22 -17.44
CA SER A 47 23.51 -9.66 -18.60
C SER A 47 24.00 -10.77 -19.54
N GLY A 48 23.61 -10.70 -20.82
CA GLY A 48 24.06 -11.66 -21.84
C GLY A 48 23.21 -12.94 -21.94
N GLU A 49 22.22 -13.14 -21.06
CA GLU A 49 21.24 -14.22 -21.20
C GLU A 49 19.98 -13.71 -21.90
N GLU A 50 19.34 -14.53 -22.74
CA GLU A 50 18.05 -14.19 -23.37
C GLU A 50 16.85 -14.52 -22.46
N THR A 51 17.08 -15.28 -21.39
CA THR A 51 16.02 -15.86 -20.58
C THR A 51 15.62 -14.92 -19.45
N LEU A 52 14.30 -14.80 -19.24
CA LEU A 52 13.75 -14.14 -18.07
C LEU A 52 13.74 -15.16 -16.92
N ARG A 53 14.09 -14.75 -15.71
CA ARG A 53 14.02 -15.60 -14.53
C ARG A 53 13.12 -14.97 -13.48
N LYS A 54 12.58 -15.80 -12.58
CA LYS A 54 11.90 -15.35 -11.36
C LYS A 54 12.50 -16.02 -10.14
N TYR A 55 12.67 -15.26 -9.07
CA TYR A 55 13.16 -15.72 -7.77
C TYR A 55 12.16 -15.35 -6.68
N ASN A 56 11.73 -16.33 -5.89
CA ASN A 56 10.80 -16.11 -4.79
C ASN A 56 11.56 -15.55 -3.59
N LEU A 57 11.26 -14.32 -3.20
CA LEU A 57 11.96 -13.63 -2.12
C LEU A 57 11.74 -14.26 -0.74
N SER A 58 10.71 -15.11 -0.58
CA SER A 58 10.39 -15.77 0.69
C SER A 58 10.91 -17.21 0.75
N THR A 59 10.81 -17.97 -0.35
CA THR A 59 11.17 -19.39 -0.37
C THR A 59 12.56 -19.66 -0.94
N GLY A 60 13.17 -18.69 -1.62
CA GLY A 60 14.43 -18.87 -2.34
C GLY A 60 14.33 -19.70 -3.63
N GLU A 61 13.10 -20.04 -4.06
CA GLU A 61 12.86 -20.80 -5.28
C GLU A 61 13.19 -19.95 -6.53
N GLU A 62 14.00 -20.48 -7.43
CA GLU A 62 14.34 -19.85 -8.72
C GLU A 62 13.76 -20.66 -9.89
N LYS A 63 13.17 -19.96 -10.87
CA LYS A 63 12.62 -20.55 -12.09
C LYS A 63 12.95 -19.73 -13.31
N GLU A 64 13.17 -20.39 -14.43
CA GLU A 64 13.26 -19.76 -15.74
C GLU A 64 11.85 -19.53 -16.31
N ILE A 65 11.69 -18.44 -17.06
CA ILE A 65 10.47 -18.06 -17.77
C ILE A 65 10.79 -18.00 -19.26
N HIS A 66 10.09 -18.84 -20.02
CA HIS A 66 10.10 -18.79 -21.47
C HIS A 66 9.11 -17.74 -21.97
N ILE A 67 9.59 -16.73 -22.73
CA ILE A 67 8.73 -15.73 -23.34
C ILE A 67 8.47 -16.12 -24.81
N GLU A 68 7.27 -16.60 -25.10
CA GLU A 68 6.87 -16.97 -26.46
C GLU A 68 6.76 -15.73 -27.36
N GLY A 69 7.31 -15.85 -28.57
CA GLY A 69 7.27 -14.78 -29.58
C GLY A 69 8.26 -13.64 -29.33
N PHE A 70 9.11 -13.73 -28.31
CA PHE A 70 10.03 -12.66 -27.94
C PHE A 70 11.49 -13.07 -28.13
N LYS A 71 12.15 -12.56 -29.19
CA LYS A 71 13.57 -12.83 -29.51
C LYS A 71 14.36 -11.53 -29.53
N ARG A 72 14.55 -10.92 -28.36
CA ARG A 72 15.25 -9.64 -28.21
C ARG A 72 16.25 -9.68 -27.07
N ASP A 73 17.49 -9.34 -27.41
CA ASP A 73 18.62 -9.44 -26.48
C ASP A 73 18.73 -8.23 -25.55
N ARG A 74 17.87 -7.22 -25.65
CA ARG A 74 17.92 -6.03 -24.79
C ARG A 74 16.53 -5.57 -24.46
N PHE A 75 16.17 -5.75 -23.20
CA PHE A 75 14.91 -5.28 -22.68
C PHE A 75 15.00 -4.93 -21.20
N PHE A 76 14.09 -4.06 -20.77
CA PHE A 76 13.89 -3.64 -19.38
C PHE A 76 12.56 -4.19 -18.88
N LEU A 77 12.47 -4.38 -17.58
CA LEU A 77 11.27 -4.86 -16.91
C LEU A 77 10.67 -3.74 -16.08
N SER A 78 9.34 -3.68 -16.03
CA SER A 78 8.58 -2.89 -15.07
C SER A 78 7.32 -3.65 -14.70
N SER A 79 6.79 -3.43 -13.49
CA SER A 79 5.47 -3.90 -13.11
C SER A 79 4.52 -2.73 -12.95
N VAL A 80 3.37 -2.84 -13.59
CA VAL A 80 2.32 -1.82 -13.52
C VAL A 80 0.97 -2.53 -13.39
N HIS A 81 0.16 -2.14 -12.41
CA HIS A 81 -1.15 -2.73 -12.13
C HIS A 81 -1.15 -4.27 -12.05
N GLY A 82 -0.12 -4.84 -11.41
CA GLY A 82 -0.01 -6.29 -11.24
C GLY A 82 0.36 -7.05 -12.52
N GLN A 83 0.81 -6.36 -13.55
CA GLN A 83 1.24 -6.94 -14.82
C GLN A 83 2.72 -6.61 -15.05
N ILE A 84 3.41 -7.46 -15.83
CA ILE A 84 4.81 -7.22 -16.21
C ILE A 84 4.84 -6.66 -17.61
N HIS A 85 5.55 -5.54 -17.76
CA HIS A 85 5.83 -4.90 -19.02
C HIS A 85 7.31 -5.04 -19.35
N VAL A 86 7.58 -5.28 -20.63
CA VAL A 86 8.90 -5.43 -21.22
C VAL A 86 9.12 -4.26 -22.18
N PHE A 87 10.16 -3.48 -21.96
CA PHE A 87 10.53 -2.37 -22.84
C PHE A 87 11.77 -2.73 -23.62
N TYR A 88 11.75 -2.63 -24.94
CA TYR A 88 12.86 -3.05 -25.79
C TYR A 88 13.00 -2.17 -27.02
N PHE A 89 14.16 -2.30 -27.68
CA PHE A 89 14.50 -1.59 -28.91
C PHE A 89 14.89 -2.63 -29.94
N ASN A 90 14.39 -2.49 -31.16
CA ASN A 90 14.76 -3.40 -32.24
C ASN A 90 16.21 -3.15 -32.68
N ASN A 91 16.65 -1.89 -32.72
CA ASN A 91 18.00 -1.41 -33.03
C ASN A 91 18.25 -0.06 -32.32
N SER A 92 19.49 0.46 -32.33
CA SER A 92 19.84 1.76 -31.74
C SER A 92 19.01 2.94 -32.27
N ASP A 93 18.54 2.86 -33.51
CA ASP A 93 17.79 3.92 -34.19
C ASP A 93 16.29 3.63 -34.35
N SER A 94 15.81 2.49 -33.85
CA SER A 94 14.40 2.13 -33.96
C SER A 94 13.56 2.79 -32.86
N PRO A 95 12.25 3.03 -33.07
CA PRO A 95 11.36 3.37 -31.97
C PRO A 95 11.46 2.31 -30.87
N GLY A 96 11.29 2.72 -29.62
CA GLY A 96 11.16 1.78 -28.52
C GLY A 96 9.78 1.14 -28.53
N TYR A 97 9.69 -0.07 -27.98
CA TYR A 97 8.48 -0.85 -27.88
C TYR A 97 8.21 -1.21 -26.43
N ALA A 98 6.94 -1.12 -26.03
CA ALA A 98 6.45 -1.62 -24.76
C ALA A 98 5.55 -2.83 -25.04
N ALA A 99 5.91 -3.97 -24.46
CA ALA A 99 5.16 -5.21 -24.56
C ALA A 99 4.59 -5.60 -23.21
N LYS A 100 3.31 -5.99 -23.16
CA LYS A 100 2.71 -6.62 -21.97
C LYS A 100 2.99 -8.12 -21.99
N LEU A 101 3.45 -8.67 -20.86
CA LEU A 101 3.53 -10.12 -20.65
C LEU A 101 2.27 -10.65 -19.98
N GLU A 102 1.68 -11.71 -20.55
CA GLU A 102 0.67 -12.54 -19.89
C GLU A 102 1.23 -13.94 -19.63
N PHE A 103 1.16 -14.36 -18.37
CA PHE A 103 1.59 -15.68 -17.93
C PHE A 103 0.47 -16.70 -18.17
N GLU A 104 0.82 -17.88 -18.67
CA GLU A 104 -0.16 -18.96 -18.82
C GLU A 104 -0.56 -19.53 -17.45
N THR A 105 -1.87 -19.59 -17.19
CA THR A 105 -2.38 -20.12 -15.91
C THR A 105 -2.04 -21.58 -15.68
N SER A 106 -1.94 -22.38 -16.75
CA SER A 106 -1.53 -23.79 -16.69
C SER A 106 -0.02 -24.02 -16.60
N LYS A 107 0.79 -23.01 -16.93
CA LYS A 107 2.26 -23.11 -17.00
C LYS A 107 2.87 -21.77 -16.59
N ALA A 108 3.11 -21.59 -15.29
CA ALA A 108 3.59 -20.34 -14.73
C ALA A 108 5.01 -19.94 -15.20
N GLU A 109 5.68 -20.83 -15.93
CA GLU A 109 7.00 -20.67 -16.56
C GLU A 109 6.90 -20.24 -18.03
N VAL A 110 5.69 -20.06 -18.58
CA VAL A 110 5.47 -19.58 -19.95
C VAL A 110 4.76 -18.24 -19.92
N ALA A 111 5.33 -17.24 -20.59
CA ALA A 111 4.73 -15.93 -20.80
C ALA A 111 4.57 -15.63 -22.29
N LYS A 112 3.51 -14.93 -22.65
CA LYS A 112 3.21 -14.48 -24.03
C LYS A 112 3.19 -12.96 -24.08
N VAL A 113 3.70 -12.40 -25.16
CA VAL A 113 3.50 -10.97 -25.48
C VAL A 113 2.10 -10.79 -26.06
N THR A 114 1.24 -10.01 -25.40
CA THR A 114 -0.17 -9.86 -25.82
C THR A 114 -0.55 -8.50 -26.38
N ARG A 115 0.27 -7.48 -26.10
CA ARG A 115 0.10 -6.13 -26.64
C ARG A 115 1.48 -5.53 -26.80
N GLU A 116 1.78 -5.04 -28.00
CA GLU A 116 3.01 -4.34 -28.34
C GLU A 116 2.66 -2.95 -28.83
N GLU A 117 3.24 -1.93 -28.21
CA GLU A 117 3.03 -0.53 -28.57
C GLU A 117 4.36 0.13 -28.84
N SER A 118 4.47 0.81 -29.98
CA SER A 118 5.64 1.64 -30.28
C SER A 118 5.49 3.00 -29.61
N PHE A 119 6.54 3.45 -28.92
CA PHE A 119 6.67 4.83 -28.50
C PHE A 119 7.70 5.48 -29.42
N GLY A 120 7.24 6.38 -30.29
CA GLY A 120 7.97 6.92 -31.45
C GLY A 120 9.22 7.78 -31.15
N CYS A 121 9.86 7.61 -30.00
CA CYS A 121 10.99 8.41 -29.58
C CYS A 121 12.30 7.61 -29.69
N SER A 122 13.12 7.94 -30.68
CA SER A 122 14.48 7.40 -30.84
C SER A 122 15.51 8.09 -29.92
N SER A 123 15.17 9.25 -29.33
CA SER A 123 16.09 10.06 -28.53
C SER A 123 15.99 9.83 -27.01
N VAL A 124 14.94 9.16 -26.54
CA VAL A 124 14.86 8.75 -25.12
C VAL A 124 15.53 7.39 -25.02
N LEU A 125 16.84 7.41 -24.78
CA LEU A 125 17.52 6.21 -24.32
C LEU A 125 16.79 5.76 -23.04
N PRO A 126 16.29 4.52 -22.99
CA PRO A 126 15.58 3.94 -21.83
C PRO A 126 16.52 3.70 -20.64
N LEU A 127 17.76 4.22 -20.71
CA LEU A 127 18.79 4.07 -19.69
C LEU A 127 18.41 4.73 -18.36
N SER A 128 17.29 5.44 -18.30
CA SER A 128 16.68 5.82 -17.03
C SER A 128 15.25 5.30 -17.01
N GLN A 129 14.85 4.70 -15.88
CA GLN A 129 13.48 4.33 -15.51
C GLN A 129 12.57 5.58 -15.36
N SER A 130 12.69 6.55 -16.27
CA SER A 130 12.10 7.89 -16.25
C SER A 130 10.70 7.92 -16.86
N VAL A 131 10.19 6.76 -17.27
CA VAL A 131 8.84 6.59 -17.80
C VAL A 131 8.02 5.90 -16.72
N LEU A 132 7.13 6.66 -16.10
CA LEU A 132 6.21 6.17 -15.07
C LEU A 132 4.82 6.02 -15.70
N LEU A 133 4.20 4.86 -15.54
CA LEU A 133 2.80 4.67 -15.88
C LEU A 133 1.99 4.79 -14.58
N VAL A 134 1.21 5.86 -14.44
CA VAL A 134 0.33 6.11 -13.29
C VAL A 134 -1.12 6.06 -13.80
N GLY A 135 -1.86 5.02 -13.43
CA GLY A 135 -3.16 4.73 -14.04
C GLY A 135 -3.02 4.48 -15.56
N GLU A 136 -3.77 5.20 -16.38
CA GLU A 136 -3.67 5.14 -17.86
C GLU A 136 -2.68 6.16 -18.45
N ARG A 137 -2.00 6.93 -17.60
CA ARG A 137 -1.14 8.03 -18.06
C ARG A 137 0.32 7.66 -17.97
N ILE A 138 1.04 7.89 -19.06
CA ILE A 138 2.48 7.74 -19.08
C ILE A 138 3.12 9.10 -18.84
N PHE A 139 3.78 9.23 -17.71
CA PHE A 139 4.63 10.34 -17.36
C PHE A 139 6.03 10.05 -17.88
N CYS A 140 6.53 10.88 -18.78
CA CYS A 140 7.91 10.85 -19.19
C CYS A 140 8.63 12.05 -18.57
N LEU A 141 9.74 11.80 -17.88
CA LEU A 141 10.69 12.85 -17.55
C LEU A 141 11.55 13.13 -18.79
N GLU A 142 11.14 14.14 -19.57
CA GLU A 142 11.91 14.63 -20.71
C GLU A 142 12.42 16.04 -20.39
N ASN A 143 13.71 16.32 -20.62
CA ASN A 143 14.31 17.65 -20.40
C ASN A 143 13.99 18.30 -19.04
N TYR A 144 14.03 17.52 -17.95
CA TYR A 144 13.85 18.04 -16.59
C TYR A 144 12.44 18.58 -16.31
N GLN A 145 11.44 18.09 -17.05
CA GLN A 145 10.04 18.46 -16.89
C GLN A 145 9.18 17.20 -16.98
N PHE A 146 8.19 17.09 -16.10
CA PHE A 146 7.15 16.11 -16.26
C PHE A 146 6.12 16.61 -17.25
N TYR A 147 5.85 15.77 -18.23
CA TYR A 147 4.74 15.95 -19.15
C TYR A 147 3.62 15.00 -18.76
N ASP A 148 2.47 15.59 -18.42
CA ASP A 148 1.18 14.89 -18.37
C ASP A 148 0.74 14.68 -19.83
N ASP A 149 0.45 13.43 -20.20
CA ASP A 149 0.26 12.89 -21.55
C ASP A 149 1.53 12.70 -22.42
N ILE A 150 1.71 11.48 -22.93
CA ILE A 150 2.53 11.24 -24.12
C ILE A 150 1.91 12.03 -25.27
N VAL A 151 2.75 12.82 -25.92
CA VAL A 151 2.44 13.49 -27.18
C VAL A 151 1.94 12.43 -28.17
N HIS A 152 0.63 12.38 -28.40
CA HIS A 152 0.13 11.86 -29.67
C HIS A 152 0.68 12.79 -30.75
N LEU A 153 1.56 12.27 -31.61
CA LEU A 153 1.80 12.89 -32.91
C LEU A 153 0.46 12.83 -33.64
N GLU A 154 -0.20 13.97 -33.81
CA GLU A 154 -1.27 14.07 -34.81
C GLU A 154 -0.65 13.71 -36.18
N ASP A 155 -1.42 13.06 -37.06
CA ASP A 155 -0.96 12.64 -38.42
C ASP A 155 -0.38 13.81 -39.25
N ASP A 156 -0.55 15.05 -38.81
CA ASP A 156 -0.04 16.27 -39.45
C ASP A 156 1.34 16.77 -38.94
N GLY A 157 1.92 16.08 -37.95
CA GLY A 157 3.24 16.39 -37.40
C GLY A 157 3.31 17.59 -36.44
N ARG A 158 2.18 18.14 -35.97
CA ARG A 158 2.19 19.24 -34.99
C ARG A 158 2.21 18.72 -33.54
N LYS A 159 3.21 19.16 -32.77
CA LYS A 159 3.29 18.89 -31.32
C LYS A 159 2.33 19.79 -30.55
N LYS A 160 1.45 19.20 -29.75
CA LYS A 160 0.70 19.92 -28.71
C LYS A 160 1.57 19.98 -27.44
N THR A 161 1.85 21.17 -26.94
CA THR A 161 2.70 21.36 -25.76
C THR A 161 1.92 21.11 -24.48
N SER A 162 2.25 20.04 -23.76
CA SER A 162 1.82 19.81 -22.38
C SER A 162 2.52 20.80 -21.43
N LYS A 163 1.83 21.15 -20.33
CA LYS A 163 2.34 22.12 -19.35
C LYS A 163 3.38 21.43 -18.46
N PRO A 164 4.63 21.90 -18.43
CA PRO A 164 5.66 21.23 -17.64
C PRO A 164 5.48 21.45 -16.14
N LEU A 165 5.64 20.39 -15.35
CA LEU A 165 5.88 20.55 -13.91
C LEU A 165 7.28 21.14 -13.72
N ARG A 166 7.37 22.29 -13.05
CA ARG A 166 8.65 22.95 -12.76
C ARG A 166 9.36 22.22 -11.63
N LEU A 167 10.44 21.50 -11.94
CA LEU A 167 11.32 20.90 -10.94
C LEU A 167 12.18 21.97 -10.23
N LEU A 168 12.63 21.64 -9.00
CA LEU A 168 13.66 22.41 -8.27
C LEU A 168 14.91 22.59 -9.15
N ASN A 169 15.38 23.84 -9.27
CA ASN A 169 16.42 24.26 -10.22
C ASN A 169 17.83 23.67 -10.02
N ASP A 170 18.07 22.80 -9.02
CA ASP A 170 19.43 22.41 -8.61
C ASP A 170 19.72 20.89 -8.59
N ALA A 171 18.78 20.02 -8.97
CA ALA A 171 19.08 18.59 -9.05
C ALA A 171 19.67 18.22 -10.43
N ASP A 172 20.86 17.59 -10.48
CA ASP A 172 21.38 16.94 -11.69
C ASP A 172 20.54 15.68 -11.98
N VAL A 173 19.31 15.87 -12.49
CA VAL A 173 18.32 14.80 -12.75
C VAL A 173 18.69 13.93 -13.97
N ARG A 174 19.81 14.21 -14.63
CA ARG A 174 20.29 13.45 -15.79
C ARG A 174 20.54 11.96 -15.52
N CYS A 175 20.63 11.59 -14.25
CA CYS A 175 20.79 10.21 -13.82
C CYS A 175 19.90 9.96 -12.61
N ALA A 176 18.58 10.05 -12.80
CA ALA A 176 17.61 9.70 -11.77
C ALA A 176 16.87 8.42 -12.15
N LEU A 177 16.62 7.57 -11.16
CA LEU A 177 15.59 6.54 -11.25
C LEU A 177 14.33 7.13 -10.64
N ALA A 178 13.22 7.03 -11.36
CA ALA A 178 11.93 7.41 -10.84
C ALA A 178 11.11 6.15 -10.63
N PHE A 179 10.38 6.07 -9.53
CA PHE A 179 9.43 4.99 -9.28
C PHE A 179 8.23 5.56 -8.54
N LEU A 180 7.06 5.02 -8.85
CA LEU A 180 5.83 5.34 -8.14
C LEU A 180 5.77 4.48 -6.89
N CYS A 181 5.28 5.03 -5.79
CA CYS A 181 4.76 4.24 -4.69
C CYS A 181 3.48 4.88 -4.18
N SER A 182 2.37 4.15 -4.32
CA SER A 182 1.01 4.70 -4.19
C SER A 182 0.79 5.93 -5.10
N ASP A 183 0.64 7.12 -4.53
CA ASP A 183 0.45 8.41 -5.18
C ASP A 183 1.70 9.31 -5.10
N ILE A 184 2.82 8.75 -4.66
CA ILE A 184 4.07 9.46 -4.46
C ILE A 184 5.08 8.97 -5.48
N VAL A 185 5.67 9.87 -6.23
CA VAL A 185 6.82 9.57 -7.09
C VAL A 185 8.10 9.82 -6.31
N TYR A 186 8.93 8.81 -6.19
CA TYR A 186 10.26 8.94 -5.63
C TYR A 186 11.28 9.06 -6.75
N TYR A 187 12.19 10.01 -6.59
CA TYR A 187 13.34 10.22 -7.44
C TYR A 187 14.59 9.84 -6.69
N LEU A 188 15.42 9.06 -7.32
CA LEU A 188 16.67 8.64 -6.74
C LEU A 188 17.81 9.03 -7.68
N SER A 189 18.55 10.06 -7.31
CA SER A 189 19.74 10.48 -8.05
C SER A 189 20.80 9.41 -7.93
N THR A 190 21.22 8.80 -9.04
CA THR A 190 22.19 7.70 -9.05
C THR A 190 23.63 8.17 -8.84
N LYS A 191 23.92 9.47 -8.97
CA LYS A 191 25.27 10.03 -8.76
C LYS A 191 25.53 10.44 -7.30
N ASN A 192 24.53 11.04 -6.66
CA ASN A 192 24.67 11.64 -5.34
C ASN A 192 23.81 10.93 -4.29
N VAL A 193 23.16 9.81 -4.65
CA VAL A 193 22.26 9.02 -3.80
C VAL A 193 21.29 9.91 -3.03
N ARG A 194 20.57 10.74 -3.79
CA ARG A 194 19.60 11.69 -3.26
C ARG A 194 18.20 11.15 -3.51
N LEU A 195 17.44 10.89 -2.46
CA LEU A 195 16.05 10.43 -2.54
C LEU A 195 15.11 11.63 -2.35
N VAL A 196 14.37 11.99 -3.40
CA VAL A 196 13.39 13.06 -3.39
C VAL A 196 12.00 12.48 -3.57
N LYS A 197 11.08 12.84 -2.70
CA LYS A 197 9.68 12.49 -2.72
C LYS A 197 8.89 13.57 -3.45
N LEU A 198 8.07 13.22 -4.43
CA LEU A 198 7.08 14.10 -5.08
C LEU A 198 5.69 13.55 -4.79
N ASN A 199 4.90 14.31 -4.07
CA ASN A 199 3.48 14.00 -3.90
C ASN A 199 2.73 14.45 -5.17
N LEU A 200 2.04 13.54 -5.85
CA LEU A 200 1.30 13.87 -7.07
C LEU A 200 0.01 14.64 -6.80
N GLU A 201 -0.56 14.54 -5.59
CA GLU A 201 -1.82 15.20 -5.23
C GLU A 201 -1.65 16.73 -5.18
N ASP A 202 -0.61 17.20 -4.51
CA ASP A 202 -0.34 18.63 -4.29
C ASP A 202 0.90 19.14 -5.05
N CYS A 203 1.57 18.25 -5.81
CA CYS A 203 2.82 18.52 -6.53
C CYS A 203 3.95 19.04 -5.64
N THR A 204 3.93 18.73 -4.34
CA THR A 204 5.02 19.09 -3.42
C THR A 204 6.20 18.15 -3.55
N MET A 205 7.41 18.69 -3.45
CA MET A 205 8.65 17.94 -3.46
C MET A 205 9.36 18.08 -2.12
N GLU A 206 9.83 16.96 -1.58
CA GLU A 206 10.55 16.87 -0.31
C GLU A 206 11.82 16.05 -0.51
N ASP A 207 12.96 16.55 -0.04
CA ASP A 207 14.18 15.75 0.02
C ASP A 207 14.13 14.87 1.27
N VAL A 208 14.01 13.55 1.07
CA VAL A 208 13.88 12.57 2.14
C VAL A 208 15.15 11.74 2.30
N THR A 209 16.28 12.19 1.73
CA THR A 209 17.55 11.46 1.78
C THR A 209 17.99 11.20 3.23
N ASP A 210 17.96 12.23 4.08
CA ASP A 210 18.38 12.14 5.49
C ASP A 210 17.39 11.33 6.35
N ASN A 211 16.23 10.98 5.80
CA ASN A 211 15.23 10.17 6.46
C ASN A 211 15.45 8.67 6.23
N VAL A 212 16.41 8.27 5.39
CA VAL A 212 16.71 6.87 5.08
C VAL A 212 17.92 6.40 5.90
N GLU A 213 17.69 5.49 6.84
CA GLU A 213 18.76 4.78 7.56
C GLU A 213 19.63 4.01 6.56
N ASP A 214 20.94 4.06 6.76
CA ASP A 214 21.97 3.34 6.00
C ASP A 214 22.08 3.71 4.50
N ILE A 215 21.48 4.83 4.07
CA ILE A 215 21.62 5.29 2.66
C ILE A 215 23.05 5.66 2.28
N THR A 216 23.90 5.99 3.27
CA THR A 216 25.33 6.31 3.06
C THR A 216 26.14 5.11 2.58
N ASP A 217 25.65 3.89 2.76
CA ASP A 217 26.32 2.68 2.30
C ASP A 217 26.11 2.44 0.81
N VAL A 218 25.17 3.17 0.19
CA VAL A 218 24.90 3.12 -1.24
C VAL A 218 25.79 4.12 -1.98
N GLN A 219 26.48 3.65 -3.01
CA GLN A 219 27.29 4.51 -3.88
C GLN A 219 26.57 4.84 -5.18
N ARG A 220 25.88 3.86 -5.78
CA ARG A 220 25.18 4.01 -7.06
C ARG A 220 23.99 3.08 -7.11
N ILE A 221 22.93 3.49 -7.81
CA ILE A 221 21.75 2.66 -8.04
C ILE A 221 21.52 2.48 -9.53
N TYR A 222 21.19 1.25 -9.92
CA TYR A 222 21.00 0.79 -11.29
C TYR A 222 19.55 0.48 -11.64
N GLY A 223 18.74 0.13 -10.63
CA GLY A 223 17.32 -0.10 -10.82
C GLY A 223 16.55 -0.07 -9.51
N ALA A 224 15.27 0.26 -9.63
CA ALA A 224 14.30 0.19 -8.54
C ALA A 224 13.04 -0.55 -8.99
N ALA A 225 12.35 -1.18 -8.04
CA ALA A 225 11.00 -1.74 -8.21
C ALA A 225 10.19 -1.57 -6.92
N GLU A 226 8.90 -1.30 -7.03
CA GLU A 226 7.98 -1.16 -5.90
C GLU A 226 7.19 -2.45 -5.67
N ILE A 227 6.96 -2.82 -4.41
CA ILE A 227 5.87 -3.73 -4.04
C ILE A 227 5.30 -3.35 -2.67
N GLY A 228 4.02 -2.98 -2.64
CA GLY A 228 3.33 -2.57 -1.41
C GLY A 228 3.97 -1.33 -0.80
N ASP A 229 4.42 -1.43 0.44
CA ASP A 229 5.04 -0.34 1.21
C ASP A 229 6.58 -0.39 1.18
N ALA A 230 7.16 -1.12 0.22
CA ALA A 230 8.59 -1.28 0.10
C ALA A 230 9.09 -1.03 -1.33
N ILE A 231 10.26 -0.40 -1.40
CA ILE A 231 11.00 -0.19 -2.64
C ILE A 231 12.22 -1.10 -2.60
N TYR A 232 12.45 -1.82 -3.68
CA TYR A 232 13.62 -2.68 -3.83
C TYR A 232 14.59 -1.99 -4.76
N LEU A 233 15.83 -1.87 -4.32
CA LEU A 233 16.89 -1.14 -5.00
C LEU A 233 17.99 -2.13 -5.38
N MET A 234 18.51 -2.02 -6.59
CA MET A 234 19.72 -2.72 -7.03
C MET A 234 20.77 -1.69 -7.36
N GLY A 235 21.99 -1.87 -6.85
CA GLY A 235 23.06 -0.89 -7.02
C GLY A 235 24.42 -1.41 -6.58
N GLU A 236 25.33 -0.48 -6.34
CA GLU A 236 26.67 -0.69 -5.79
C GLU A 236 26.78 -0.01 -4.44
N ASP A 237 27.35 -0.72 -3.47
CA ASP A 237 27.73 -0.14 -2.19
C ASP A 237 29.02 0.68 -2.31
N ILE A 238 29.45 1.32 -1.21
CA ILE A 238 30.71 2.07 -1.15
C ILE A 238 31.98 1.26 -1.47
N CYS A 239 31.90 -0.08 -1.46
CA CYS A 239 32.98 -0.98 -1.85
C CYS A 239 32.90 -1.40 -3.33
N ASN A 240 31.97 -0.83 -4.12
CA ASN A 240 31.61 -1.25 -5.48
C ASN A 240 31.11 -2.71 -5.57
N LYS A 241 30.61 -3.28 -4.46
CA LYS A 241 29.96 -4.59 -4.49
C LYS A 241 28.51 -4.37 -4.93
N LYS A 242 28.07 -5.16 -5.91
CA LYS A 242 26.68 -5.16 -6.35
C LYS A 242 25.78 -5.74 -5.26
N THR A 243 24.79 -4.97 -4.87
CA THR A 243 23.94 -5.25 -3.71
C THR A 243 22.48 -4.99 -4.05
N PHE A 244 21.60 -5.77 -3.42
CA PHE A 244 20.16 -5.57 -3.43
C PHE A 244 19.74 -5.05 -2.07
N TRP A 245 18.93 -4.01 -2.03
CA TRP A 245 18.36 -3.48 -0.80
C TRP A 245 16.85 -3.47 -0.86
N LYS A 246 16.23 -3.57 0.30
CA LYS A 246 14.83 -3.27 0.54
C LYS A 246 14.76 -2.00 1.38
N LEU A 247 14.17 -0.96 0.81
CA LEU A 247 13.81 0.28 1.48
C LEU A 247 12.36 0.19 1.96
N GLN A 248 12.17 0.05 3.26
CA GLN A 248 10.84 0.02 3.87
C GLN A 248 10.33 1.44 4.06
N ILE A 249 9.24 1.79 3.39
CA ILE A 249 8.55 3.07 3.57
C ILE A 249 7.59 2.89 4.74
N ASN A 250 7.96 3.42 5.90
CA ASN A 250 7.05 3.44 7.04
C ASN A 250 5.99 4.51 6.79
N SER A 251 4.95 4.20 6.01
CA SER A 251 3.80 5.10 5.83
C SER A 251 3.21 5.43 7.20
N THR A 252 3.49 6.63 7.73
CA THR A 252 3.12 7.02 9.10
C THR A 252 1.64 7.32 9.30
N GLY A 253 0.82 7.10 8.30
CA GLY A 253 -0.63 7.14 8.42
C GLY A 253 -1.20 6.07 7.51
N ASP A 254 -2.08 5.25 8.07
CA ASP A 254 -3.13 4.59 7.31
C ASP A 254 -4.02 5.69 6.68
N SER A 255 -3.51 6.45 5.71
CA SER A 255 -4.33 6.75 4.55
C SER A 255 -4.42 5.43 3.80
N GLU A 256 -5.21 4.49 4.34
CA GLU A 256 -5.94 3.57 3.52
C GLU A 256 -6.47 4.44 2.39
N SER A 257 -5.93 4.27 1.20
CA SER A 257 -6.14 5.18 0.09
C SER A 257 -7.61 5.06 -0.30
N THR A 258 -8.44 5.85 0.37
CA THR A 258 -9.76 6.28 -0.09
C THR A 258 -9.65 7.02 -1.42
N ASN A 259 -8.42 7.24 -1.93
CA ASN A 259 -8.10 7.74 -3.27
C ASN A 259 -8.84 7.01 -4.39
N GLY A 260 -9.33 5.79 -4.16
CA GLY A 260 -10.22 5.09 -5.11
C GLY A 260 -11.68 5.57 -5.15
N ILE A 261 -12.12 6.41 -4.21
CA ILE A 261 -13.52 6.79 -4.00
C ILE A 261 -13.70 8.31 -3.84
N CYS A 262 -12.83 9.09 -4.49
CA CYS A 262 -12.97 10.54 -4.58
C CYS A 262 -13.58 10.96 -5.91
N CYS A 263 -14.36 12.03 -5.86
CA CYS A 263 -14.93 12.69 -7.01
C CYS A 263 -13.80 13.41 -7.75
N GLY A 264 -13.36 12.91 -8.91
CA GLY A 264 -12.21 13.49 -9.61
C GLY A 264 -12.41 14.90 -10.17
N VAL A 265 -13.53 15.56 -9.87
CA VAL A 265 -13.75 17.00 -10.08
C VAL A 265 -13.40 17.82 -8.84
N TYR A 266 -13.90 17.42 -7.67
CA TYR A 266 -13.71 18.17 -6.42
C TYR A 266 -12.61 17.60 -5.53
N LEU A 267 -12.01 16.47 -5.92
CA LEU A 267 -10.98 15.74 -5.17
C LEU A 267 -11.38 15.44 -3.71
N SER A 268 -12.70 15.31 -3.47
CA SER A 268 -13.30 14.99 -2.17
C SER A 268 -14.22 13.78 -2.30
N SER A 269 -14.62 13.18 -1.17
CA SER A 269 -15.56 12.06 -1.14
C SER A 269 -16.87 12.41 -1.86
N PHE A 270 -17.45 11.46 -2.61
CA PHE A 270 -18.75 11.70 -3.24
C PHE A 270 -19.86 11.84 -2.19
N ASP A 271 -20.69 12.89 -2.29
CA ASP A 271 -21.95 12.97 -1.55
C ASP A 271 -22.94 11.91 -2.07
N VAL A 272 -23.26 11.99 -3.36
CA VAL A 272 -24.04 10.99 -4.11
C VAL A 272 -23.34 10.78 -5.46
N PRO A 273 -22.72 9.62 -5.70
CA PRO A 273 -22.04 9.37 -6.96
C PRO A 273 -23.06 9.14 -8.09
N LYS A 274 -22.93 9.89 -9.17
CA LYS A 274 -23.72 9.79 -10.41
C LYS A 274 -22.86 9.18 -11.51
N ILE A 275 -23.40 8.23 -12.29
CA ILE A 275 -22.65 7.57 -13.37
C ILE A 275 -23.00 8.15 -14.74
N LEU A 276 -21.98 8.47 -15.52
CA LEU A 276 -22.08 8.89 -16.91
C LEU A 276 -22.17 7.67 -17.85
N PRO A 277 -22.75 7.76 -19.06
CA PRO A 277 -22.78 6.68 -20.04
C PRO A 277 -21.40 6.18 -20.49
N CYS A 278 -20.36 6.97 -20.27
CA CYS A 278 -18.96 6.57 -20.52
C CYS A 278 -18.34 5.73 -19.39
N GLY A 279 -19.09 5.44 -18.32
CA GLY A 279 -18.65 4.65 -17.16
C GLY A 279 -18.04 5.46 -16.01
N HIS A 280 -17.62 6.71 -16.26
CA HIS A 280 -17.05 7.58 -15.22
C HIS A 280 -18.13 8.08 -14.25
N SER A 281 -17.72 8.39 -13.02
CA SER A 281 -18.62 8.93 -11.98
C SER A 281 -18.31 10.39 -11.64
N ILE A 282 -19.34 11.16 -11.32
CA ILE A 282 -19.26 12.54 -10.83
C ILE A 282 -20.16 12.72 -9.60
N CYS A 283 -19.98 13.82 -8.86
CA CYS A 283 -20.84 14.15 -7.73
C CYS A 283 -22.18 14.73 -8.21
N GLU A 284 -23.27 14.48 -7.46
CA GLU A 284 -24.56 15.16 -7.69
C GLU A 284 -24.45 16.69 -7.62
N SER A 285 -23.61 17.22 -6.73
CA SER A 285 -23.30 18.66 -6.67
C SER A 285 -22.78 19.20 -8.00
N TYR A 286 -21.88 18.46 -8.66
CA TYR A 286 -21.33 18.84 -9.97
C TYR A 286 -22.40 18.81 -11.06
N GLU A 287 -23.26 17.78 -11.07
CA GLU A 287 -24.40 17.74 -11.98
C GLU A 287 -25.33 18.96 -11.80
N ARG A 288 -25.60 19.37 -10.55
CA ARG A 288 -26.42 20.53 -10.25
C ARG A 288 -25.79 21.83 -10.75
N GLU A 289 -24.50 22.04 -10.53
CA GLU A 289 -23.79 23.24 -10.98
C GLU A 289 -23.85 23.40 -12.50
N LEU A 290 -23.60 22.32 -13.25
CA LEU A 290 -23.72 22.31 -14.72
C LEU A 290 -25.16 22.53 -15.22
N SER A 291 -26.15 22.13 -14.44
CA SER A 291 -27.57 22.34 -14.75
C SER A 291 -27.98 23.81 -14.59
N VAL A 292 -27.35 24.56 -13.66
CA VAL A 292 -27.69 25.97 -13.40
C VAL A 292 -27.25 26.90 -14.52
N GLU A 293 -26.15 26.61 -15.21
CA GLU A 293 -25.66 27.43 -16.33
C GLU A 293 -26.57 27.39 -17.57
N ASN A 294 -27.42 26.36 -17.68
CA ASN A 294 -28.23 26.08 -18.88
C ASN A 294 -29.72 26.43 -18.76
N LYS A 295 -30.15 27.17 -17.72
CA LYS A 295 -31.57 27.46 -17.37
C LYS A 295 -32.47 28.07 -18.47
N LYS A 296 -31.93 28.45 -19.63
CA LYS A 296 -32.70 28.98 -20.77
C LYS A 296 -33.02 27.93 -21.86
N LYS A 297 -32.58 26.68 -21.71
CA LYS A 297 -32.76 25.61 -22.71
C LYS A 297 -33.57 24.45 -22.14
N GLU A 298 -34.41 23.85 -22.98
CA GLU A 298 -35.22 22.66 -22.65
C GLU A 298 -34.37 21.41 -22.37
N LYS A 299 -33.09 21.42 -22.76
CA LYS A 299 -32.14 20.32 -22.56
C LYS A 299 -30.90 20.80 -21.83
N LYS A 300 -30.42 20.00 -20.89
CA LYS A 300 -29.14 20.19 -20.20
C LYS A 300 -28.07 19.31 -20.82
N SER A 301 -26.87 19.87 -21.00
CA SER A 301 -25.72 19.17 -21.58
C SER A 301 -24.63 19.04 -20.52
N ILE A 302 -24.24 17.81 -20.19
CA ILE A 302 -23.22 17.49 -19.20
C ILE A 302 -22.01 16.91 -19.95
N PHE A 303 -20.81 17.44 -19.70
CA PHE A 303 -19.58 16.88 -20.24
C PHE A 303 -18.87 16.03 -19.18
N CYS A 304 -18.36 14.87 -19.59
CA CYS A 304 -17.49 14.07 -18.73
C CYS A 304 -16.13 14.79 -18.58
N PRO A 305 -15.66 15.08 -17.35
CA PRO A 305 -14.39 15.77 -17.14
C PRO A 305 -13.17 14.93 -17.54
N PHE A 306 -13.31 13.61 -17.60
CA PHE A 306 -12.21 12.68 -17.91
C PHE A 306 -12.08 12.40 -19.40
N CYS A 307 -13.16 11.94 -20.04
CA CYS A 307 -13.14 11.52 -21.45
C CYS A 307 -13.79 12.52 -22.42
N ARG A 308 -14.30 13.65 -21.92
CA ARG A 308 -14.93 14.73 -22.70
C ARG A 308 -16.16 14.34 -23.51
N ARG A 309 -16.71 13.12 -23.34
CA ARG A 309 -17.99 12.74 -23.95
C ARG A 309 -19.12 13.55 -23.34
N THR A 310 -20.02 14.03 -24.20
CA THR A 310 -21.18 14.84 -23.82
C THR A 310 -22.42 13.97 -23.69
N VAL A 311 -23.21 14.23 -22.66
CA VAL A 311 -24.52 13.64 -22.43
C VAL A 311 -25.54 14.76 -22.48
N VAL A 312 -26.58 14.58 -23.29
CA VAL A 312 -27.72 15.50 -23.33
C VAL A 312 -28.86 14.83 -22.59
N LEU A 313 -29.40 15.53 -21.59
CA LEU A 313 -30.54 15.11 -20.78
C LEU A 313 -31.65 16.16 -20.92
N GLU A 314 -32.90 15.75 -20.72
CA GLU A 314 -33.98 16.72 -20.54
C GLU A 314 -33.78 17.51 -19.23
N THR A 315 -34.41 18.69 -19.10
CA THR A 315 -34.13 19.63 -17.98
C THR A 315 -34.39 19.01 -16.60
N ASP A 316 -35.36 18.11 -16.50
CA ASP A 316 -35.81 17.42 -15.29
C ASP A 316 -35.15 16.04 -15.08
N GLU A 317 -34.52 15.48 -16.11
CA GLU A 317 -33.79 14.22 -16.00
C GLU A 317 -32.52 14.40 -15.16
N THR A 318 -32.11 13.36 -14.43
CA THR A 318 -30.83 13.34 -13.72
C THR A 318 -30.03 12.10 -14.07
N LEU A 319 -28.71 12.18 -13.93
CA LEU A 319 -27.86 11.02 -14.11
C LEU A 319 -28.22 9.92 -13.09
N PRO A 320 -28.14 8.64 -13.48
CA PRO A 320 -28.37 7.54 -12.57
C PRO A 320 -27.31 7.51 -11.46
N ILE A 321 -27.70 7.05 -10.27
CA ILE A 321 -26.78 6.87 -9.15
C ILE A 321 -25.88 5.66 -9.41
N ASN A 322 -24.58 5.80 -9.17
CA ASN A 322 -23.65 4.67 -9.16
C ASN A 322 -23.81 3.89 -7.85
N TYR A 323 -24.75 2.94 -7.80
CA TYR A 323 -25.02 2.16 -6.59
C TYR A 323 -23.82 1.31 -6.13
N SER A 324 -22.96 0.85 -7.05
CA SER A 324 -21.74 0.14 -6.69
C SER A 324 -20.81 1.05 -5.87
N LEU A 325 -20.55 2.26 -6.36
CA LEU A 325 -19.70 3.22 -5.67
C LEU A 325 -20.35 3.74 -4.38
N LYS A 326 -21.67 3.97 -4.39
CA LYS A 326 -22.44 4.35 -3.20
C LYS A 326 -22.34 3.30 -2.10
N SER A 327 -22.47 2.02 -2.44
CA SER A 327 -22.34 0.93 -1.47
C SER A 327 -20.91 0.82 -0.88
N LEU A 328 -19.89 1.19 -1.65
CA LEU A 328 -18.51 1.25 -1.16
C LEU A 328 -18.29 2.45 -0.22
N LEU A 329 -18.87 3.61 -0.53
CA LEU A 329 -18.86 4.80 0.34
C LEU A 329 -19.60 4.54 1.67
N GLU A 330 -20.73 3.85 1.61
CA GLU A 330 -21.49 3.48 2.81
C GLU A 330 -20.71 2.46 3.68
N LYS A 331 -19.92 1.59 3.05
CA LYS A 331 -19.02 0.68 3.77
C LYS A 331 -17.81 1.39 4.38
N SER A 332 -17.21 2.37 3.69
CA SER A 332 -16.08 3.13 4.24
C SER A 332 -16.50 4.07 5.36
N THR A 333 -17.65 4.72 5.25
CA THR A 333 -18.21 5.58 6.32
C THR A 333 -18.62 4.79 7.57
N SER A 334 -18.94 3.50 7.43
CA SER A 334 -19.26 2.64 8.58
C SER A 334 -18.10 2.48 9.57
N GLN A 335 -16.85 2.61 9.11
CA GLN A 335 -15.67 2.50 9.97
C GLN A 335 -15.51 3.67 10.96
N ASP A 336 -16.18 4.80 10.70
CA ASP A 336 -16.08 6.03 11.50
C ASP A 336 -17.35 6.32 12.33
N SER A 337 -18.13 5.26 12.58
CA SER A 337 -19.38 5.31 13.31
C SER A 337 -19.44 4.28 14.44
N PHE A 338 -20.26 4.55 15.46
CA PHE A 338 -20.51 3.68 16.60
C PHE A 338 -22.02 3.60 16.88
N VAL A 339 -22.48 2.58 17.59
CA VAL A 339 -23.88 2.47 18.03
C VAL A 339 -24.00 3.00 19.46
N CYS A 340 -24.85 4.01 19.66
CA CYS A 340 -25.07 4.57 20.98
C CYS A 340 -25.83 3.57 21.88
N PHE A 341 -25.28 3.28 23.06
CA PHE A 341 -25.88 2.37 24.02
C PHE A 341 -27.30 2.77 24.45
N THR A 342 -27.56 4.07 24.58
CA THR A 342 -28.81 4.59 25.17
C THR A 342 -29.95 4.82 24.18
N CYS A 343 -29.64 5.09 22.89
CA CYS A 343 -30.66 5.26 21.85
C CYS A 343 -30.66 4.17 20.79
N GLY A 344 -29.60 3.37 20.69
CA GLY A 344 -29.47 2.30 19.68
C GLY A 344 -29.20 2.82 18.26
N GLU A 345 -29.06 4.13 18.07
CA GLU A 345 -28.79 4.73 16.76
C GLU A 345 -27.30 4.72 16.43
N GLN A 346 -26.99 4.58 15.15
CA GLN A 346 -25.63 4.73 14.62
C GLN A 346 -25.26 6.21 14.54
N GLN A 347 -24.10 6.56 15.09
CA GLN A 347 -23.63 7.91 15.31
C GLN A 347 -22.17 8.03 14.88
N ARG A 348 -21.73 9.22 14.48
CA ARG A 348 -20.33 9.46 14.12
C ARG A 348 -19.44 9.47 15.37
N LYS A 349 -18.20 8.98 15.25
CA LYS A 349 -17.25 8.88 16.37
C LYS A 349 -16.85 10.24 16.99
N ASP A 350 -16.91 11.32 16.21
CA ASP A 350 -16.70 12.71 16.68
C ASP A 350 -17.77 13.21 17.66
N ASN A 351 -18.88 12.49 17.78
CA ASN A 351 -19.96 12.76 18.73
C ASN A 351 -20.10 11.62 19.78
N CYS A 352 -19.01 10.90 20.06
CA CYS A 352 -18.97 9.75 20.96
C CYS A 352 -18.37 10.09 22.33
N PHE A 353 -19.05 9.64 23.38
CA PHE A 353 -18.62 9.82 24.76
C PHE A 353 -18.60 8.48 25.49
N TYR A 354 -17.56 8.24 26.26
CA TYR A 354 -17.44 7.12 27.19
C TYR A 354 -18.08 7.52 28.52
N CYS A 355 -19.08 6.76 28.98
CA CYS A 355 -19.74 7.01 30.26
C CYS A 355 -19.19 6.08 31.34
N GLU A 356 -18.37 6.62 32.24
CA GLU A 356 -17.69 5.88 33.30
C GLU A 356 -18.69 5.31 34.31
N THR A 357 -19.66 6.12 34.74
CA THR A 357 -20.71 5.68 35.69
C THR A 357 -21.51 4.47 35.18
N CYS A 358 -21.91 4.48 33.90
CA CYS A 358 -22.62 3.36 33.30
C CYS A 358 -21.70 2.17 33.07
N THR A 359 -20.44 2.39 32.69
CA THR A 359 -19.48 1.31 32.48
C THR A 359 -19.24 0.51 33.76
N HIS A 360 -19.13 1.18 34.92
CA HIS A 360 -19.04 0.50 36.21
C HIS A 360 -20.30 -0.30 36.55
N THR A 361 -21.47 0.21 36.19
CA THR A 361 -22.77 -0.42 36.50
C THR A 361 -23.01 -1.66 35.63
N ASP A 362 -22.76 -1.55 34.33
CA ASP A 362 -23.06 -2.59 33.33
C ASP A 362 -21.90 -3.58 33.11
N LYS A 363 -20.74 -3.33 33.73
CA LYS A 363 -19.50 -4.12 33.57
C LYS A 363 -19.05 -4.28 32.11
N LYS A 364 -19.42 -3.33 31.26
CA LYS A 364 -19.07 -3.25 29.84
C LYS A 364 -18.87 -1.80 29.46
N THR A 365 -18.00 -1.53 28.51
CA THR A 365 -17.76 -0.17 28.00
C THR A 365 -19.04 0.41 27.43
N VAL A 366 -19.51 1.52 28.01
CA VAL A 366 -20.75 2.20 27.59
C VAL A 366 -20.41 3.45 26.80
N LEU A 367 -20.65 3.38 25.48
CA LEU A 367 -20.51 4.50 24.54
C LEU A 367 -21.86 5.16 24.29
N VAL A 368 -21.91 6.49 24.43
CA VAL A 368 -23.13 7.29 24.25
C VAL A 368 -22.89 8.45 23.30
N CYS A 369 -23.92 8.84 22.53
CA CYS A 369 -23.84 10.03 21.68
C CYS A 369 -24.00 11.31 22.49
N GLY A 370 -23.52 12.44 21.97
CA GLY A 370 -23.60 13.73 22.67
C GLY A 370 -25.03 14.14 23.09
N SER A 371 -26.05 13.77 22.31
CA SER A 371 -27.45 14.00 22.72
C SER A 371 -27.85 13.16 23.94
N CYS A 372 -27.45 11.89 24.00
CA CYS A 372 -27.73 11.02 25.13
C CYS A 372 -26.88 11.41 26.35
N ALA A 373 -25.62 11.79 26.16
CA ALA A 373 -24.75 12.34 27.20
C ALA A 373 -25.44 13.51 27.93
N CYS A 374 -25.92 14.51 27.16
CA CYS A 374 -26.56 15.70 27.72
C CYS A 374 -27.95 15.46 28.32
N LYS A 375 -28.74 14.52 27.78
CA LYS A 375 -30.15 14.34 28.18
C LYS A 375 -30.36 13.23 29.20
N LYS A 376 -29.79 12.06 28.94
CA LYS A 376 -30.02 10.83 29.71
C LYS A 376 -28.89 10.50 30.68
N HIS A 377 -27.69 11.04 30.46
CA HIS A 377 -26.50 10.83 31.29
C HIS A 377 -25.99 12.13 31.93
N ARG A 378 -26.88 13.11 32.13
CA ARG A 378 -26.52 14.47 32.58
C ARG A 378 -25.78 14.50 33.93
N ASN A 379 -26.04 13.52 34.79
CA ASN A 379 -25.45 13.42 36.13
C ASN A 379 -24.39 12.31 36.22
N HIS A 380 -23.96 11.76 35.08
CA HIS A 380 -22.92 10.74 35.04
C HIS A 380 -21.59 11.40 34.70
N GLU A 381 -20.52 10.76 35.13
CA GLU A 381 -19.18 11.09 34.65
C GLU A 381 -19.01 10.47 33.27
N PHE A 382 -18.65 11.32 32.30
CA PHE A 382 -18.35 10.91 30.94
C PHE A 382 -17.22 11.75 30.36
N GLU A 383 -16.46 11.15 29.46
CA GLU A 383 -15.39 11.80 28.72
C GLU A 383 -15.53 11.53 27.22
N GLU A 384 -14.85 12.33 26.39
CA GLU A 384 -14.83 12.11 24.95
C GLU A 384 -14.13 10.78 24.62
N ALA A 385 -14.82 9.92 23.85
CA ALA A 385 -14.29 8.61 23.53
C ALA A 385 -13.14 8.73 22.52
N LYS A 386 -12.02 8.07 22.82
CA LYS A 386 -10.90 7.94 21.88
C LYS A 386 -10.92 6.55 21.26
N PHE A 387 -10.53 6.46 20.00
CA PHE A 387 -10.45 5.19 19.27
C PHE A 387 -9.01 5.02 18.76
N PRO A 388 -8.22 4.11 19.34
CA PRO A 388 -6.87 3.85 18.88
C PRO A 388 -6.88 3.34 17.44
N SER A 389 -5.96 3.82 16.60
CA SER A 389 -5.79 3.29 15.26
C SER A 389 -5.39 1.81 15.30
N ARG A 390 -5.64 1.08 14.20
CA ARG A 390 -5.23 -0.33 14.07
C ARG A 390 -3.73 -0.51 14.38
N ALA A 391 -2.89 0.40 13.87
CA ALA A 391 -1.46 0.43 14.15
C ALA A 391 -1.15 0.66 15.64
N ALA A 392 -1.86 1.56 16.31
CA ALA A 392 -1.71 1.79 17.75
C ALA A 392 -2.10 0.56 18.57
N LYS A 393 -3.20 -0.12 18.22
CA LYS A 393 -3.61 -1.37 18.86
C LYS A 393 -2.57 -2.48 18.67
N LYS A 394 -2.11 -2.70 17.44
CA LYS A 394 -1.03 -3.66 17.14
C LYS A 394 0.21 -3.35 17.97
N LYS A 395 0.63 -2.09 18.01
CA LYS A 395 1.80 -1.66 18.78
C LYS A 395 1.61 -1.90 20.28
N ALA A 396 0.44 -1.59 20.83
CA ALA A 396 0.14 -1.80 22.25
C ALA A 396 0.14 -3.29 22.62
N ILE A 397 -0.46 -4.13 21.77
CA ILE A 397 -0.44 -5.59 21.98
C ILE A 397 1.00 -6.12 21.87
N VAL A 398 1.74 -5.79 20.82
CA VAL A 398 3.15 -6.22 20.65
C VAL A 398 4.05 -5.73 21.79
N ALA A 399 3.84 -4.50 22.28
CA ALA A 399 4.59 -3.97 23.42
C ALA A 399 4.23 -4.68 24.74
N ALA A 400 3.01 -5.18 24.86
CA ALA A 400 2.61 -6.03 25.98
C ALA A 400 3.09 -7.47 25.83
N ASP A 401 3.41 -7.90 24.60
CA ASP A 401 3.70 -9.26 24.20
C ASP A 401 5.21 -9.45 23.91
N THR A 402 6.03 -9.26 24.94
CA THR A 402 7.47 -9.54 24.89
C THR A 402 7.77 -11.01 25.14
N LEU A 403 7.30 -11.96 24.31
CA LEU A 403 7.92 -13.29 24.11
C LEU A 403 7.10 -14.16 23.13
N LYS A 404 7.60 -14.35 21.91
CA LYS A 404 7.08 -15.36 20.96
C LYS A 404 7.22 -16.77 21.56
N ILE A 405 6.16 -17.56 21.55
CA ILE A 405 6.24 -19.01 21.75
C ILE A 405 6.71 -19.60 20.41
N GLU A 406 8.00 -19.90 20.30
CA GLU A 406 8.52 -20.64 19.15
C GLU A 406 8.16 -22.11 19.34
N THR A 407 7.21 -22.61 18.57
CA THR A 407 6.89 -24.04 18.51
C THR A 407 7.85 -24.71 17.55
N ASP A 408 8.97 -25.24 18.06
CA ASP A 408 9.84 -26.10 17.27
C ASP A 408 9.14 -27.45 17.04
N GLU A 409 8.75 -27.72 15.79
CA GLU A 409 8.26 -29.03 15.34
C GLU A 409 9.41 -30.05 15.26
N GLU A 410 9.96 -30.48 16.41
CA GLU A 410 10.79 -31.68 16.43
C GLU A 410 9.92 -32.93 16.25
N ARG A 411 10.06 -33.59 15.09
CA ARG A 411 9.41 -34.85 14.75
C ARG A 411 9.83 -35.98 15.70
N ILE A 412 8.99 -36.27 16.69
CA ILE A 412 9.08 -37.50 17.50
C ILE A 412 8.17 -38.56 16.85
N SER A 413 8.76 -39.68 16.44
CA SER A 413 8.05 -40.87 15.96
C SER A 413 7.31 -41.57 17.11
N PRO A 414 5.98 -41.84 17.06
CA PRO A 414 5.27 -42.46 18.17
C PRO A 414 5.04 -43.97 18.00
N GLU A 415 5.34 -44.73 19.07
CA GLU A 415 4.74 -46.03 19.39
C GLU A 415 3.41 -45.81 20.17
N GLU A 416 2.42 -46.68 19.93
CA GLU A 416 0.97 -46.40 20.04
C GLU A 416 0.39 -46.13 21.43
N ILE A 417 1.15 -46.28 22.52
CA ILE A 417 0.67 -46.00 23.90
C ILE A 417 1.06 -44.60 24.38
N ILE A 418 2.12 -44.03 23.79
CA ILE A 418 2.58 -42.66 24.05
C ILE A 418 1.63 -41.64 23.38
N SER A 419 0.86 -42.02 22.36
CA SER A 419 0.12 -41.06 21.53
C SER A 419 -1.05 -40.36 22.22
N LYS A 420 -1.86 -41.05 23.04
CA LYS A 420 -3.15 -40.50 23.51
C LYS A 420 -3.01 -39.35 24.51
N ARG A 421 -2.18 -39.54 25.55
CA ARG A 421 -1.97 -38.50 26.58
C ARG A 421 -1.21 -37.30 26.04
N THR A 422 -0.34 -37.54 25.07
CA THR A 422 0.39 -36.50 24.32
C THR A 422 -0.58 -35.69 23.49
N HIS A 423 -1.46 -36.36 22.75
CA HIS A 423 -2.47 -35.71 21.92
C HIS A 423 -3.40 -34.81 22.75
N GLU A 424 -3.90 -35.26 23.91
CA GLU A 424 -4.74 -34.43 24.78
C GLU A 424 -4.04 -33.14 25.24
N LYS A 425 -2.76 -33.20 25.60
CA LYS A 425 -1.99 -32.00 25.99
C LYS A 425 -1.74 -31.06 24.82
N PHE A 426 -1.38 -31.61 23.64
CA PHE A 426 -1.18 -30.82 22.43
C PHE A 426 -2.47 -30.15 21.95
N GLU A 427 -3.61 -30.83 21.99
CA GLU A 427 -4.90 -30.23 21.63
C GLU A 427 -5.30 -29.12 22.61
N THR A 428 -4.95 -29.24 23.89
CA THR A 428 -5.20 -28.17 24.88
C THR A 428 -4.35 -26.94 24.55
N LEU A 429 -3.04 -27.12 24.30
CA LEU A 429 -2.14 -26.02 23.90
C LEU A 429 -2.61 -25.36 22.61
N LYS A 430 -2.96 -26.16 21.60
CA LYS A 430 -3.49 -25.69 20.32
C LYS A 430 -4.75 -24.84 20.50
N THR A 431 -5.69 -25.30 21.33
CA THR A 431 -6.92 -24.55 21.64
C THR A 431 -6.59 -23.20 22.32
N SER A 432 -5.61 -23.17 23.22
CA SER A 432 -5.15 -21.93 23.86
C SER A 432 -4.55 -20.94 22.83
N VAL A 433 -3.71 -21.42 21.91
CA VAL A 433 -3.12 -20.59 20.83
C VAL A 433 -4.17 -20.08 19.86
N GLU A 434 -5.09 -20.92 19.39
CA GLU A 434 -6.19 -20.52 18.51
C GLU A 434 -7.10 -19.46 19.19
N SER A 435 -7.33 -19.60 20.49
CA SER A 435 -8.08 -18.61 21.28
C SER A 435 -7.35 -17.25 21.35
N MET A 436 -6.02 -17.25 21.46
CA MET A 436 -5.22 -16.02 21.43
C MET A 436 -5.31 -15.33 20.06
N GLU A 437 -5.16 -16.09 18.96
CA GLU A 437 -5.24 -15.56 17.60
C GLU A 437 -6.61 -14.95 17.28
N LEU A 438 -7.69 -15.63 17.66
CA LEU A 438 -9.06 -15.13 17.49
C LEU A 438 -9.29 -13.86 18.28
N LYS A 439 -8.81 -13.80 19.53
CA LYS A 439 -8.94 -12.61 20.37
C LYS A 439 -8.14 -11.45 19.77
N PHE A 440 -6.89 -11.70 19.37
CA PHE A 440 -6.03 -10.71 18.69
C PHE A 440 -6.73 -10.14 17.45
N LYS A 441 -7.25 -11.01 16.59
CA LYS A 441 -7.96 -10.61 15.37
C LYS A 441 -9.18 -9.74 15.68
N SER A 442 -10.01 -10.16 16.64
CA SER A 442 -11.23 -9.42 17.00
C SER A 442 -10.94 -8.00 17.51
N VAL A 443 -9.89 -7.83 18.34
CA VAL A 443 -9.51 -6.51 18.90
C VAL A 443 -8.93 -5.58 17.84
N ILE A 444 -8.10 -6.13 16.93
CA ILE A 444 -7.47 -5.39 15.85
C ILE A 444 -8.50 -4.93 14.81
N GLU A 445 -9.46 -5.78 14.47
CA GLU A 445 -10.44 -5.53 13.42
C GLU A 445 -11.64 -4.70 13.89
N ASP A 446 -11.98 -4.72 15.18
CA ASP A 446 -13.13 -3.97 15.69
C ASP A 446 -12.83 -2.45 15.78
N PRO A 447 -13.49 -1.60 14.96
CA PRO A 447 -13.22 -0.17 14.94
C PRO A 447 -13.71 0.57 16.20
N ASN A 448 -14.50 -0.07 17.07
CA ASN A 448 -15.12 0.55 18.25
C ASN A 448 -14.40 0.27 19.57
N ILE A 449 -13.28 -0.46 19.54
CA ILE A 449 -12.43 -0.69 20.72
C ILE A 449 -11.89 0.63 21.25
N THR A 450 -12.24 0.95 22.49
CA THR A 450 -11.69 2.07 23.27
C THR A 450 -10.33 1.70 23.88
N PRO A 451 -9.56 2.65 24.44
CA PRO A 451 -8.34 2.35 25.20
C PRO A 451 -8.60 1.38 26.36
N ILE A 452 -9.74 1.51 27.05
CA ILE A 452 -10.11 0.66 28.18
C ILE A 452 -10.42 -0.76 27.69
N ASP A 453 -11.16 -0.90 26.58
CA ASP A 453 -11.38 -2.21 25.95
C ASP A 453 -10.07 -2.86 25.52
N LEU A 454 -9.14 -2.08 25.00
CA LEU A 454 -7.81 -2.54 24.59
C LEU A 454 -6.98 -3.02 25.79
N GLU A 455 -6.98 -2.29 26.91
CA GLU A 455 -6.29 -2.71 28.14
C GLU A 455 -6.89 -4.00 28.74
N ASN A 456 -8.22 -4.12 28.75
CA ASN A 456 -8.91 -5.34 29.15
C ASN A 456 -8.54 -6.51 28.23
N ALA A 457 -8.55 -6.30 26.92
CA ALA A 457 -8.18 -7.34 25.96
C ALA A 457 -6.71 -7.76 26.07
N ILE A 458 -5.79 -6.81 26.31
CA ILE A 458 -4.39 -7.10 26.60
C ILE A 458 -4.27 -7.94 27.88
N SER A 459 -5.06 -7.64 28.91
CA SER A 459 -5.05 -8.41 30.16
C SER A 459 -5.52 -9.84 29.95
N GLU A 460 -6.60 -10.05 29.20
CA GLU A 460 -7.08 -11.40 28.83
C GLU A 460 -6.06 -12.16 27.97
N LEU A 461 -5.42 -11.49 27.01
CA LEU A 461 -4.37 -12.10 26.19
C LEU A 461 -3.17 -12.55 27.05
N LYS A 462 -2.79 -11.77 28.07
CA LYS A 462 -1.75 -12.17 29.03
C LYS A 462 -2.13 -13.41 29.81
N GLU A 463 -3.39 -13.51 30.27
CA GLU A 463 -3.87 -14.71 30.97
C GLU A 463 -3.77 -15.95 30.07
N LEU A 464 -4.19 -15.84 28.80
CA LEU A 464 -4.07 -16.90 27.81
C LEU A 464 -2.60 -17.29 27.52
N ASP A 465 -1.69 -16.32 27.42
CA ASP A 465 -0.26 -16.58 27.27
C ASP A 465 0.31 -17.36 28.47
N THR A 466 0.02 -16.93 29.71
CA THR A 466 0.43 -17.68 30.91
C THR A 466 -0.11 -19.11 30.90
N LYS A 467 -1.35 -19.30 30.45
CA LYS A 467 -1.96 -20.63 30.33
C LYS A 467 -1.22 -21.48 29.29
N ALA A 468 -0.99 -20.95 28.08
CA ALA A 468 -0.26 -21.64 27.02
C ALA A 468 1.16 -22.02 27.44
N ARG A 469 1.88 -21.13 28.14
CA ARG A 469 3.22 -21.42 28.69
C ARG A 469 3.20 -22.53 29.74
N SER A 470 2.18 -22.53 30.61
CA SER A 470 2.03 -23.60 31.61
C SER A 470 1.75 -24.96 30.95
N GLU A 471 0.96 -24.96 29.87
CA GLU A 471 0.64 -26.16 29.08
C GLU A 471 1.89 -26.68 28.35
N LEU A 472 2.65 -25.79 27.71
CA LEU A 472 3.92 -26.13 27.04
C LEU A 472 4.94 -26.73 28.02
N LYS A 473 5.15 -26.09 29.17
CA LYS A 473 6.03 -26.61 30.23
C LYS A 473 5.59 -28.01 30.68
N SER A 474 4.28 -28.24 30.79
CA SER A 474 3.74 -29.57 31.16
C SER A 474 4.00 -30.64 30.09
N ILE A 475 4.11 -30.25 28.81
CA ILE A 475 4.46 -31.12 27.70
C ILE A 475 5.95 -31.46 27.76
N GLU A 476 6.81 -30.47 28.00
CA GLU A 476 8.26 -30.64 28.13
C GLU A 476 8.64 -31.55 29.32
N GLU A 477 8.07 -31.33 30.51
CA GLU A 477 8.29 -32.17 31.68
C GLU A 477 7.87 -33.64 31.43
N TRP A 478 6.80 -33.81 30.66
CA TRP A 478 6.34 -35.14 30.27
C TRP A 478 7.28 -35.78 29.23
N LYS A 479 7.77 -35.02 28.23
CA LYS A 479 8.77 -35.48 27.26
C LYS A 479 10.02 -36.00 27.98
N GLU A 480 10.53 -35.25 28.95
CA GLU A 480 11.70 -35.67 29.75
C GLU A 480 11.43 -36.92 30.59
N THR A 481 10.22 -37.05 31.17
CA THR A 481 9.84 -38.25 31.93
C THR A 481 9.81 -39.50 31.05
N VAL A 482 9.29 -39.38 29.82
CA VAL A 482 9.24 -40.48 28.84
C VAL A 482 10.65 -40.83 28.38
N LEU A 483 11.49 -39.85 28.06
CA LEU A 483 12.88 -40.08 27.65
C LEU A 483 13.69 -40.76 28.77
N ALA A 484 13.47 -40.37 30.02
CA ALA A 484 14.11 -41.02 31.17
C ALA A 484 13.69 -42.51 31.29
N ALA A 485 12.41 -42.81 31.08
CA ALA A 485 11.89 -44.18 31.12
C ALA A 485 12.37 -45.06 29.95
N ILE A 486 12.63 -44.48 28.77
CA ILE A 486 13.22 -45.20 27.63
C ILE A 486 14.70 -45.52 27.87
N ARG A 487 15.41 -44.66 28.61
CA ARG A 487 16.84 -44.83 28.91
C ARG A 487 17.12 -45.83 30.03
N SER A 488 16.13 -46.10 30.89
CA SER A 488 16.20 -47.09 31.98
C SER A 488 15.85 -48.48 31.50
#